data_AF-A0A7Y8B8X3-F1
#
_entry.id   AF-A0A7Y8B8X3-F1
#
_cell.length_a   1.000
_cell.length_b   1.000
_cell.length_c   1.000
_cell.angle_alpha   90.00
_cell.angle_beta   90.00
_cell.angle_gamma   90.00
#
_symmetry.space_group_name_H-M   'P 1'
#
loop_
_entity.id
_entity.type
_entity.pdbx_description
1 polymer ?
#
loop_
_entity_poly.entity_id
_entity_poly.type
_entity_poly.pdbx_seq_one_letter_code
_entity_poly.pdbx_strand_id
1 'polypeptide(L)'
;MMNNMQSTSNTPKKSSNASSILKDFCFPPLTLSKAEKATWKEIFFDSIITEYDARRLYWHIADQNPACISELANILKPWLRDEIDHAYGFSLIYSAYTGIPLDVVAMEVETRQSDFNSLAPFMQDPLRLLILLAYDEIITTHVYQRSIKNYDNFSSSQLSVWIRKTKRDEAKHFFFFIEQAKQLFPNRLQEAPSILKELFTLDFEKKEYTGTFVLDHNTLDYPITKKEIQESIIPAIIKKLGHDTHTSNGAKK
;
A
#
# COMPACT_ATOMS: atom_id res chain seq x y z
N MET A 1 11.71 45.75 -30.77
CA MET A 1 11.92 44.31 -30.53
C MET A 1 11.35 43.99 -29.15
N MET A 2 10.36 43.09 -29.11
CA MET A 2 9.57 42.76 -27.94
C MET A 2 10.38 41.90 -26.96
N ASN A 3 10.51 42.35 -25.71
CA ASN A 3 10.95 41.51 -24.59
C ASN A 3 9.72 40.82 -23.99
N ASN A 4 9.56 39.53 -24.26
CA ASN A 4 8.61 38.69 -23.54
C ASN A 4 9.27 38.16 -22.27
N MET A 5 8.93 38.76 -21.13
CA MET A 5 9.13 38.14 -19.82
C MET A 5 8.14 36.97 -19.70
N GLN A 6 8.64 35.74 -19.73
CA GLN A 6 7.88 34.58 -19.26
C GLN A 6 7.77 34.63 -17.75
N SER A 7 6.58 35.01 -17.27
CA SER A 7 6.12 34.80 -15.91
C SER A 7 6.08 33.30 -15.62
N THR A 8 7.00 32.81 -14.79
CA THR A 8 6.91 31.48 -14.19
C THR A 8 5.82 31.51 -13.11
N SER A 9 4.62 31.04 -13.48
CA SER A 9 3.54 30.83 -12.52
C SER A 9 3.93 29.74 -11.53
N ASN A 10 4.44 30.13 -10.36
CA ASN A 10 4.52 29.28 -9.18
C ASN A 10 3.10 29.05 -8.62
N THR A 11 2.31 28.24 -9.32
CA THR A 11 1.10 27.66 -8.75
C THR A 11 1.55 26.64 -7.70
N PRO A 12 1.13 26.75 -6.43
CA PRO A 12 1.38 25.72 -5.43
C PRO A 12 0.82 24.41 -5.97
N LYS A 13 1.64 23.35 -6.02
CA LYS A 13 1.14 21.99 -6.29
C LYS A 13 0.03 21.72 -5.29
N LYS A 14 -1.22 21.61 -5.77
CA LYS A 14 -2.37 21.23 -4.94
C LYS A 14 -1.97 19.97 -4.16
N SER A 15 -2.06 20.02 -2.83
CA SER A 15 -1.80 18.87 -1.98
C SER A 15 -2.65 17.69 -2.47
N SER A 16 -2.03 16.55 -2.74
CA SER A 16 -2.70 15.34 -3.24
C SER A 16 -2.99 14.33 -2.13
N ASN A 17 -3.08 14.81 -0.88
CA ASN A 17 -3.32 13.99 0.30
C ASN A 17 -4.83 13.85 0.59
N ALA A 18 -5.20 12.93 1.49
CA ALA A 18 -6.58 12.64 1.85
C ALA A 18 -7.38 13.90 2.21
N SER A 19 -6.82 14.76 3.07
CA SER A 19 -7.47 15.99 3.54
C SER A 19 -7.86 16.97 2.43
N SER A 20 -7.18 16.89 1.27
CA SER A 20 -7.43 17.74 0.12
C SER A 20 -8.38 17.07 -0.89
N ILE A 21 -8.18 15.77 -1.15
CA ILE A 21 -8.98 15.01 -2.13
C ILE A 21 -10.39 14.74 -1.60
N LEU A 22 -10.50 14.39 -0.32
CA LEU A 22 -11.73 13.99 0.36
C LEU A 22 -12.28 15.11 1.26
N LYS A 23 -11.98 16.36 0.92
CA LYS A 23 -12.48 17.51 1.68
C LYS A 23 -14.01 17.55 1.61
N ASP A 24 -14.65 17.60 2.78
CA ASP A 24 -16.10 17.62 2.93
C ASP A 24 -16.77 16.43 2.21
N PHE A 25 -16.10 15.28 2.17
CA PHE A 25 -16.54 14.10 1.43
C PHE A 25 -17.89 13.59 1.94
N CYS A 26 -18.80 13.38 1.00
CA CYS A 26 -20.07 12.71 1.21
C CYS A 26 -20.40 11.81 0.03
N PHE A 27 -21.10 10.71 0.27
CA PHE A 27 -21.60 9.88 -0.81
C PHE A 27 -22.78 10.56 -1.51
N PRO A 28 -22.88 10.46 -2.85
CA PRO A 28 -24.13 10.68 -3.56
C PRO A 28 -25.24 9.76 -3.02
N PRO A 29 -26.53 10.02 -3.32
CA PRO A 29 -27.61 9.12 -2.94
C PRO A 29 -27.34 7.68 -3.38
N LEU A 30 -27.27 6.76 -2.42
CA LEU A 30 -26.92 5.36 -2.65
C LEU A 30 -28.15 4.47 -2.80
N THR A 31 -28.25 3.78 -3.93
CA THR A 31 -29.26 2.74 -4.19
C THR A 31 -28.67 1.35 -4.00
N LEU A 32 -28.28 1.04 -2.76
CA LEU A 32 -27.75 -0.29 -2.38
C LEU A 32 -28.76 -1.04 -1.52
N SER A 33 -28.88 -2.35 -1.73
CA SER A 33 -29.61 -3.25 -0.84
C SER A 33 -28.96 -3.30 0.56
N LYS A 34 -29.69 -3.85 1.54
CA LYS A 34 -29.15 -4.00 2.90
C LYS A 34 -27.91 -4.89 2.94
N ALA A 35 -27.89 -5.95 2.14
CA ALA A 35 -26.75 -6.86 2.05
C ALA A 35 -25.52 -6.17 1.45
N GLU A 36 -25.68 -5.48 0.32
CA GLU A 36 -24.59 -4.72 -0.30
C GLU A 36 -24.05 -3.63 0.64
N LYS A 37 -24.93 -2.99 1.42
CA LYS A 37 -24.51 -2.01 2.42
C LYS A 37 -23.64 -2.61 3.53
N ALA A 38 -23.97 -3.82 3.98
CA ALA A 38 -23.17 -4.51 4.98
C ALA A 38 -21.79 -4.90 4.42
N THR A 39 -21.76 -5.48 3.22
CA THR A 39 -20.50 -5.86 2.55
C THR A 39 -19.59 -4.65 2.34
N TRP A 40 -20.11 -3.53 1.84
CA TRP A 40 -19.28 -2.32 1.66
C TRP A 40 -18.83 -1.70 2.98
N LYS A 41 -19.62 -1.82 4.04
CA LYS A 41 -19.18 -1.41 5.37
C LYS A 41 -17.94 -2.21 5.80
N GLU A 42 -17.96 -3.52 5.62
CA GLU A 42 -16.82 -4.40 5.93
C GLU A 42 -15.61 -4.04 5.07
N ILE A 43 -15.77 -3.96 3.74
CA ILE A 43 -14.68 -3.59 2.82
C ILE A 43 -14.04 -2.24 3.19
N PHE A 44 -14.85 -1.22 3.49
CA PHE A 44 -14.31 0.09 3.86
C PHE A 44 -13.60 0.06 5.21
N PHE A 45 -14.09 -0.70 6.18
CA PHE A 45 -13.42 -0.84 7.46
C PHE A 45 -12.11 -1.62 7.34
N ASP A 46 -12.11 -2.69 6.55
CA ASP A 46 -10.92 -3.48 6.24
C ASP A 46 -9.84 -2.61 5.58
N SER A 47 -10.23 -1.76 4.63
CA SER A 47 -9.32 -0.77 4.01
C SER A 47 -8.74 0.24 5.01
N ILE A 48 -9.37 0.48 6.16
CA ILE A 48 -8.77 1.33 7.20
C ILE A 48 -7.72 0.55 7.96
N ILE A 49 -8.08 -0.64 8.45
CA ILE A 49 -7.23 -1.41 9.36
C ILE A 49 -5.97 -1.91 8.67
N THR A 50 -6.05 -2.30 7.39
CA THR A 50 -4.88 -2.77 6.63
C THR A 50 -3.85 -1.67 6.54
N GLU A 51 -4.24 -0.49 6.04
CA GLU A 51 -3.37 0.68 5.90
C GLU A 51 -2.87 1.20 7.26
N TYR A 52 -3.73 1.20 8.28
CA TYR A 52 -3.36 1.65 9.62
C TYR A 52 -2.28 0.78 10.25
N ASP A 53 -2.34 -0.52 10.02
CA ASP A 53 -1.43 -1.49 10.61
C ASP A 53 0.02 -1.32 10.07
N ALA A 54 0.24 -0.53 9.00
CA ALA A 54 1.57 -0.11 8.56
C ALA A 54 2.35 0.61 9.67
N ARG A 55 1.63 1.46 10.42
CA ARG A 55 2.17 2.15 11.61
C ARG A 55 2.64 1.15 12.65
N ARG A 56 1.87 0.10 12.88
CA ARG A 56 2.19 -0.93 13.89
C ARG A 56 3.40 -1.74 13.46
N LEU A 57 3.45 -2.14 12.19
CA LEU A 57 4.60 -2.82 11.61
C LEU A 57 5.87 -1.96 11.76
N TYR A 58 5.81 -0.69 11.35
CA TYR A 58 6.95 0.22 11.44
C TYR A 58 7.50 0.33 12.87
N TRP A 59 6.63 0.57 13.86
CA TRP A 59 7.08 0.72 15.25
C TRP A 59 7.54 -0.59 15.87
N HIS A 60 6.95 -1.71 15.48
CA HIS A 60 7.44 -3.03 15.91
C HIS A 60 8.86 -3.28 15.39
N ILE A 61 9.15 -2.97 14.11
CA ILE A 61 10.51 -3.07 13.56
C ILE A 61 11.45 -2.09 14.27
N ALA A 62 10.99 -0.86 14.55
CA ALA A 62 11.81 0.14 15.25
C ALA A 62 12.24 -0.31 16.66
N ASP A 63 11.36 -1.00 17.37
CA ASP A 63 11.62 -1.56 18.69
C ASP A 63 12.58 -2.77 18.62
N GLN A 64 12.32 -3.70 17.70
CA GLN A 64 13.06 -4.97 17.61
C GLN A 64 14.38 -4.88 16.82
N ASN A 65 14.48 -3.94 15.88
CA ASN A 65 15.64 -3.75 15.01
C ASN A 65 15.80 -2.26 14.58
N PRO A 66 16.19 -1.37 15.51
CA PRO A 66 16.35 0.06 15.22
C PRO A 66 17.41 0.37 14.15
N ALA A 67 18.38 -0.53 13.97
CA ALA A 67 19.40 -0.41 12.93
C ALA A 67 18.77 -0.52 11.53
N CYS A 68 17.85 -1.47 11.32
CA CYS A 68 17.10 -1.63 10.07
C CYS A 68 16.28 -0.38 9.73
N ILE A 69 15.55 0.20 10.70
CA ILE A 69 14.83 1.48 10.50
C ILE A 69 15.77 2.61 10.11
N SER A 70 16.96 2.67 10.73
CA SER A 70 17.94 3.71 10.44
C SER A 70 18.53 3.56 9.04
N GLU A 71 18.88 2.32 8.65
CA GLU A 71 19.41 1.98 7.33
C GLU A 71 18.41 2.28 6.21
N LEU A 72 17.13 1.96 6.43
CA LEU A 72 16.06 2.12 5.45
C LEU A 72 15.22 3.40 5.67
N ALA A 73 15.73 4.37 6.44
CA ALA A 73 14.95 5.55 6.83
C ALA A 73 14.49 6.40 5.64
N ASN A 74 15.28 6.44 4.57
CA ASN A 74 14.98 7.17 3.34
C ASN A 74 13.76 6.60 2.60
N ILE A 75 13.41 5.34 2.84
CA ILE A 75 12.31 4.65 2.17
C ILE A 75 11.13 4.37 3.09
N LEU A 76 11.37 3.92 4.33
CA LEU A 76 10.30 3.56 5.25
C LEU A 76 9.56 4.78 5.81
N LYS A 77 10.23 5.94 5.97
CA LYS A 77 9.54 7.15 6.47
C LYS A 77 8.57 7.75 5.46
N PRO A 78 8.94 7.92 4.16
CA PRO A 78 7.98 8.35 3.15
C PRO A 78 6.84 7.35 2.95
N TRP A 79 7.15 6.04 2.91
CA TRP A 79 6.14 4.97 2.84
C TRP A 79 5.14 5.06 4.00
N LEU A 80 5.61 5.06 5.24
CA LEU A 80 4.73 5.17 6.42
C LEU A 80 3.84 6.43 6.38
N ARG A 81 4.37 7.56 5.88
CA ARG A 81 3.58 8.78 5.73
C ARG A 81 2.44 8.60 4.73
N ASP A 82 2.70 7.91 3.62
CA ASP A 82 1.69 7.62 2.61
C ASP A 82 0.63 6.66 3.22
N GLU A 83 1.03 5.62 3.95
CA GLU A 83 0.07 4.70 4.61
C GLU A 83 -0.79 5.36 5.69
N ILE A 84 -0.23 6.28 6.47
CA ILE A 84 -1.01 7.07 7.44
C ILE A 84 -2.05 7.94 6.69
N ASP A 85 -1.69 8.50 5.53
CA ASP A 85 -2.64 9.24 4.70
C ASP A 85 -3.70 8.32 4.08
N HIS A 86 -3.32 7.09 3.70
CA HIS A 86 -4.24 6.06 3.21
C HIS A 86 -5.29 5.69 4.25
N ALA A 87 -4.84 5.28 5.44
CA ALA A 87 -5.72 4.95 6.57
C ALA A 87 -6.66 6.11 6.94
N TYR A 88 -6.15 7.35 6.93
CA TYR A 88 -6.97 8.52 7.20
C TYR A 88 -8.02 8.76 6.11
N GLY A 89 -7.66 8.63 4.83
CA GLY A 89 -8.62 8.78 3.73
C GLY A 89 -9.71 7.71 3.75
N PHE A 90 -9.37 6.45 4.05
CA PHE A 90 -10.39 5.42 4.24
C PHE A 90 -11.26 5.66 5.49
N SER A 91 -10.70 6.27 6.54
CA SER A 91 -11.49 6.67 7.72
C SER A 91 -12.53 7.74 7.36
N LEU A 92 -12.17 8.73 6.53
CA LEU A 92 -13.10 9.73 6.00
C LEU A 92 -14.23 9.08 5.18
N ILE A 93 -13.87 8.14 4.31
CA ILE A 93 -14.82 7.41 3.47
C ILE A 93 -15.77 6.59 4.33
N TYR A 94 -15.23 5.80 5.27
CA TYR A 94 -16.03 4.94 6.16
C TYR A 94 -16.95 5.76 7.07
N SER A 95 -16.46 6.86 7.64
CA SER A 95 -17.28 7.77 8.44
C SER A 95 -18.42 8.36 7.63
N ALA A 96 -18.15 8.86 6.42
CA ALA A 96 -19.19 9.36 5.51
C ALA A 96 -20.19 8.28 5.07
N TYR A 97 -19.74 7.03 4.93
CA TYR A 97 -20.57 5.90 4.54
C TYR A 97 -21.53 5.46 5.65
N THR A 98 -21.03 5.38 6.87
CA THR A 98 -21.73 4.80 8.02
C THR A 98 -22.42 5.82 8.91
N GLY A 99 -22.00 7.09 8.85
CA GLY A 99 -22.36 8.13 9.80
C GLY A 99 -21.66 8.00 11.16
N ILE A 100 -20.74 7.04 11.33
CA ILE A 100 -19.96 6.89 12.55
C ILE A 100 -18.93 8.03 12.63
N PRO A 101 -18.87 8.78 13.73
CA PRO A 101 -17.87 9.84 13.92
C PRO A 101 -16.41 9.34 13.82
N LEU A 102 -15.52 10.16 13.26
CA LEU A 102 -14.12 9.78 13.01
C LEU A 102 -13.34 9.41 14.28
N ASP A 103 -13.63 10.03 15.42
CA ASP A 103 -13.02 9.71 16.71
C ASP A 103 -13.41 8.30 17.19
N VAL A 104 -14.65 7.89 16.95
CA VAL A 104 -15.12 6.53 17.22
C VAL A 104 -14.40 5.52 16.31
N VAL A 105 -14.29 5.83 15.01
CA VAL A 105 -13.53 4.99 14.05
C VAL A 105 -12.08 4.85 14.49
N ALA A 106 -11.42 5.95 14.85
CA ALA A 106 -10.03 5.94 15.29
C ALA A 106 -9.83 5.09 16.56
N MET A 107 -10.76 5.16 17.52
CA MET A 107 -10.72 4.33 18.71
C MET A 107 -10.89 2.84 18.39
N GLU A 108 -11.82 2.48 17.49
CA GLU A 108 -12.03 1.10 17.06
C GLU A 108 -10.75 0.51 16.44
N VAL A 109 -10.10 1.27 15.57
CA VAL A 109 -8.85 0.86 14.90
C VAL A 109 -7.68 0.77 15.90
N GLU A 110 -7.56 1.70 16.85
CA GLU A 110 -6.44 1.73 17.81
C GLU A 110 -6.48 0.54 18.79
N THR A 111 -7.67 0.09 19.20
CA THR A 111 -7.81 -1.00 20.19
C THR A 111 -7.47 -2.39 19.67
N ARG A 112 -7.32 -2.55 18.34
CA ARG A 112 -6.88 -3.81 17.71
C ARG A 112 -5.48 -4.22 18.19
N GLN A 113 -5.18 -5.51 18.09
CA GLN A 113 -3.88 -6.09 18.44
C GLN A 113 -3.24 -6.71 17.20
N SER A 114 -1.92 -6.62 17.13
CA SER A 114 -1.11 -7.19 16.05
C SER A 114 -0.32 -8.38 16.55
N ASP A 115 -0.17 -9.41 15.71
CA ASP A 115 0.76 -10.52 15.95
C ASP A 115 1.80 -10.62 14.83
N PHE A 116 3.03 -10.24 15.16
CA PHE A 116 4.17 -10.24 14.24
C PHE A 116 5.07 -11.48 14.36
N ASN A 117 4.72 -12.48 15.19
CA ASN A 117 5.62 -13.61 15.48
C ASN A 117 6.08 -14.34 14.22
N SER A 118 5.17 -14.54 13.26
CA SER A 118 5.48 -15.20 11.98
C SER A 118 6.35 -14.36 11.03
N LEU A 119 6.44 -13.05 11.26
CA LEU A 119 7.18 -12.10 10.43
C LEU A 119 8.58 -11.79 10.97
N ALA A 120 8.91 -12.24 12.19
CA ALA A 120 10.19 -11.96 12.83
C ALA A 120 11.41 -12.23 11.92
N PRO A 121 11.48 -13.36 11.18
CA PRO A 121 12.62 -13.61 10.27
C PRO A 121 12.78 -12.59 9.13
N PHE A 122 11.70 -11.93 8.72
CA PHE A 122 11.72 -10.94 7.64
C PHE A 122 12.08 -9.54 8.15
N MET A 123 11.67 -9.20 9.37
CA MET A 123 11.93 -7.89 9.98
C MET A 123 13.37 -7.74 10.50
N GLN A 124 14.06 -8.85 10.72
CA GLN A 124 15.44 -8.85 11.21
C GLN A 124 16.49 -8.72 10.10
N ASP A 125 16.12 -8.92 8.84
CA ASP A 125 17.01 -8.82 7.68
C ASP A 125 16.47 -7.77 6.70
N PRO A 126 17.17 -6.63 6.50
CA PRO A 126 16.71 -5.56 5.63
C PRO A 126 16.36 -6.00 4.20
N LEU A 127 17.06 -6.98 3.61
CA LEU A 127 16.70 -7.48 2.28
C LEU A 127 15.37 -8.22 2.31
N ARG A 128 15.18 -9.09 3.30
CA ARG A 128 13.92 -9.83 3.48
C ARG A 128 12.77 -8.88 3.74
N LEU A 129 12.97 -7.81 4.52
CA LEU A 129 11.98 -6.77 4.76
C LEU A 129 11.60 -6.04 3.46
N LEU A 130 12.58 -5.62 2.64
CA LEU A 130 12.31 -4.96 1.36
C LEU A 130 11.53 -5.87 0.40
N ILE A 131 11.85 -7.17 0.36
CA ILE A 131 11.13 -8.14 -0.47
C ILE A 131 9.72 -8.40 0.07
N LEU A 132 9.54 -8.48 1.40
CA LEU A 132 8.24 -8.60 2.05
C LEU A 132 7.32 -7.43 1.68
N LEU A 133 7.82 -6.19 1.84
CA LEU A 133 7.05 -5.01 1.50
C LEU A 133 6.77 -4.94 -0.01
N ALA A 134 7.77 -5.19 -0.86
CA ALA A 134 7.55 -5.22 -2.31
C ALA A 134 6.52 -6.27 -2.75
N TYR A 135 6.50 -7.44 -2.09
CA TYR A 135 5.51 -8.48 -2.34
C TYR A 135 4.09 -8.02 -2.04
N ASP A 136 3.92 -7.35 -0.90
CA ASP A 136 2.64 -6.82 -0.46
C ASP A 136 2.12 -5.72 -1.41
N GLU A 137 2.95 -4.70 -1.66
CA GLU A 137 2.58 -3.52 -2.45
C GLU A 137 2.13 -3.84 -3.88
N ILE A 138 2.78 -4.82 -4.53
CA ILE A 138 2.40 -5.18 -5.90
C ILE A 138 1.07 -5.95 -5.95
N ILE A 139 0.76 -6.73 -4.92
CA ILE A 139 -0.52 -7.43 -4.81
C ILE A 139 -1.62 -6.39 -4.54
N THR A 140 -1.42 -5.50 -3.58
CA THR A 140 -2.34 -4.38 -3.28
C THR A 140 -2.59 -3.51 -4.51
N THR A 141 -1.55 -3.22 -5.30
CA THR A 141 -1.68 -2.52 -6.60
C THR A 141 -2.63 -3.24 -7.55
N HIS A 142 -2.56 -4.57 -7.64
CA HIS A 142 -3.43 -5.38 -8.51
C HIS A 142 -4.85 -5.45 -7.99
N VAL A 143 -5.03 -5.54 -6.67
CA VAL A 143 -6.33 -5.50 -5.99
C VAL A 143 -7.03 -4.19 -6.30
N TYR A 144 -6.38 -3.04 -6.06
CA TYR A 144 -6.96 -1.74 -6.40
C TYR A 144 -7.26 -1.61 -7.90
N GLN A 145 -6.38 -2.11 -8.78
CA GLN A 145 -6.66 -2.09 -10.22
C GLN A 145 -7.98 -2.79 -10.58
N ARG A 146 -8.30 -3.90 -9.91
CA ARG A 146 -9.54 -4.67 -10.15
C ARG A 146 -10.75 -4.01 -9.51
N SER A 147 -10.55 -3.47 -8.32
CA SER A 147 -11.63 -2.89 -7.52
C SER A 147 -12.02 -1.46 -7.96
N ILE A 148 -11.22 -0.77 -8.77
CA ILE A 148 -11.53 0.58 -9.30
C ILE A 148 -12.96 0.67 -9.84
N LYS A 149 -13.41 -0.30 -10.63
CA LYS A 149 -14.77 -0.26 -11.21
C LYS A 149 -15.85 -0.37 -10.14
N ASN A 150 -15.61 -1.13 -9.09
CA ASN A 150 -16.54 -1.27 -7.97
C ASN A 150 -16.67 0.05 -7.20
N TYR A 151 -15.56 0.76 -6.98
CA TYR A 151 -15.58 2.10 -6.39
C TYR A 151 -16.22 3.15 -7.31
N ASP A 152 -16.03 3.06 -8.62
CA ASP A 152 -16.64 3.98 -9.59
C ASP A 152 -18.19 3.87 -9.60
N ASN A 153 -18.77 2.74 -9.21
CA ASN A 153 -20.23 2.57 -9.12
C ASN A 153 -20.89 3.49 -8.08
N PHE A 154 -20.14 3.99 -7.10
CA PHE A 154 -20.64 5.00 -6.16
C PHE A 154 -20.85 6.38 -6.79
N SER A 155 -20.46 6.57 -8.06
CA SER A 155 -20.63 7.82 -8.80
C SER A 155 -20.03 9.05 -8.10
N SER A 156 -19.00 8.83 -7.28
CA SER A 156 -18.28 9.88 -6.56
C SER A 156 -16.91 10.12 -7.22
N SER A 157 -16.73 11.32 -7.77
CA SER A 157 -15.46 11.72 -8.40
C SER A 157 -14.31 11.76 -7.40
N GLN A 158 -14.57 12.22 -6.17
CA GLN A 158 -13.56 12.26 -5.10
C GLN A 158 -13.09 10.85 -4.74
N LEU A 159 -14.02 9.90 -4.56
CA LEU A 159 -13.69 8.50 -4.29
C LEU A 159 -12.88 7.88 -5.44
N SER A 160 -13.31 8.10 -6.68
CA SER A 160 -12.59 7.61 -7.85
C SER A 160 -11.16 8.15 -7.95
N VAL A 161 -10.97 9.45 -7.65
CA VAL A 161 -9.64 10.08 -7.61
C VAL A 161 -8.79 9.50 -6.48
N TRP A 162 -9.39 9.30 -5.31
CA TRP A 162 -8.72 8.74 -4.14
C TRP A 162 -8.18 7.33 -4.41
N ILE A 163 -9.02 6.39 -4.85
CA ILE A 163 -8.61 5.00 -5.11
C ILE A 163 -7.52 4.92 -6.18
N ARG A 164 -7.58 5.77 -7.22
CA ARG A 164 -6.53 5.85 -8.24
C ARG A 164 -5.25 6.52 -7.73
N LYS A 165 -5.33 7.37 -6.71
CA LYS A 165 -4.16 7.91 -6.01
C LYS A 165 -3.52 6.80 -5.19
N THR A 166 -4.25 6.14 -4.31
CA THR A 166 -3.76 5.06 -3.44
C THR A 166 -3.04 3.98 -4.25
N LYS A 167 -3.70 3.45 -5.29
CA LYS A 167 -3.08 2.51 -6.24
C LYS A 167 -1.74 2.99 -6.84
N ARG A 168 -1.62 4.29 -7.16
CA ARG A 168 -0.38 4.84 -7.74
C ARG A 168 0.73 4.93 -6.70
N ASP A 169 0.38 5.15 -5.44
CA ASP A 169 1.34 5.17 -4.35
C ASP A 169 1.85 3.75 -4.06
N GLU A 170 0.98 2.74 -4.02
CA GLU A 170 1.44 1.33 -3.84
C GLU A 170 2.39 0.89 -4.95
N ALA A 171 2.05 1.23 -6.20
CA ALA A 171 2.91 0.93 -7.33
C ALA A 171 4.28 1.63 -7.21
N LYS A 172 4.30 2.86 -6.68
CA LYS A 172 5.53 3.62 -6.43
C LYS A 172 6.33 3.00 -5.28
N HIS A 173 5.69 2.60 -4.19
CA HIS A 173 6.35 1.92 -3.07
C HIS A 173 6.98 0.61 -3.50
N PHE A 174 6.25 -0.21 -4.28
CA PHE A 174 6.78 -1.43 -4.90
C PHE A 174 8.10 -1.15 -5.64
N PHE A 175 8.09 -0.21 -6.61
CA PHE A 175 9.30 0.08 -7.39
C PHE A 175 10.43 0.61 -6.52
N PHE A 176 10.11 1.41 -5.51
CA PHE A 176 11.07 1.95 -4.57
C PHE A 176 11.72 0.86 -3.72
N PHE A 177 10.97 -0.11 -3.20
CA PHE A 177 11.53 -1.25 -2.46
C PHE A 177 12.43 -2.13 -3.34
N ILE A 178 12.02 -2.38 -4.59
CA ILE A 178 12.83 -3.13 -5.56
C ILE A 178 14.17 -2.43 -5.84
N GLU A 179 14.15 -1.12 -6.10
CA GLU A 179 15.39 -0.39 -6.39
C GLU A 179 16.30 -0.29 -5.16
N GLN A 180 15.73 -0.13 -3.96
CA GLN A 180 16.53 -0.17 -2.73
C GLN A 180 17.15 -1.55 -2.49
N ALA A 181 16.42 -2.64 -2.75
CA ALA A 181 16.96 -3.99 -2.62
C ALA A 181 18.16 -4.20 -3.57
N LYS A 182 18.05 -3.73 -4.82
CA LYS A 182 19.13 -3.80 -5.81
C LYS A 182 20.35 -2.97 -5.42
N GLN A 183 20.15 -1.77 -4.89
CA GLN A 183 21.24 -0.86 -4.54
C GLN A 183 22.00 -1.31 -3.29
N LEU A 184 21.28 -1.76 -2.26
CA LEU A 184 21.87 -2.10 -0.97
C LEU A 184 22.38 -3.54 -0.92
N PHE A 185 21.74 -4.46 -1.66
CA PHE A 185 22.02 -5.89 -1.59
C PHE A 185 22.26 -6.55 -2.96
N PRO A 186 23.08 -5.98 -3.86
CA PRO A 186 23.27 -6.50 -5.22
C PRO A 186 23.76 -7.96 -5.24
N ASN A 187 24.60 -8.34 -4.26
CA ASN A 187 25.18 -9.68 -4.16
C ASN A 187 24.27 -10.72 -3.48
N ARG A 188 23.04 -10.34 -3.12
CA ARG A 188 22.07 -11.19 -2.42
C ARG A 188 20.76 -11.36 -3.18
N LEU A 189 20.60 -10.74 -4.36
CA LEU A 189 19.36 -10.78 -5.14
C LEU A 189 18.96 -12.20 -5.57
N GLN A 190 19.93 -13.12 -5.66
CA GLN A 190 19.70 -14.54 -5.91
C GLN A 190 18.90 -15.23 -4.77
N GLU A 191 18.79 -14.64 -3.59
CA GLU A 191 17.96 -15.14 -2.48
C GLU A 191 16.47 -14.86 -2.70
N ALA A 192 16.11 -13.94 -3.60
CA ALA A 192 14.72 -13.50 -3.77
C ALA A 192 13.73 -14.62 -4.08
N PRO A 193 14.04 -15.62 -4.96
CA PRO A 193 13.11 -16.72 -5.21
C PRO A 193 12.79 -17.55 -3.97
N SER A 194 13.75 -17.81 -3.08
CA SER A 194 13.49 -18.54 -1.83
C SER A 194 12.70 -17.70 -0.84
N ILE A 195 13.02 -16.40 -0.71
CA ILE A 195 12.31 -15.48 0.18
C ILE A 195 10.83 -15.35 -0.26
N LEU A 196 10.58 -15.17 -1.56
CA LEU A 196 9.22 -15.07 -2.10
C LEU A 196 8.44 -16.38 -1.96
N LYS A 197 9.11 -17.54 -2.04
CA LYS A 197 8.47 -18.83 -1.77
C LYS A 197 8.06 -18.95 -0.30
N GLU A 198 8.92 -18.54 0.64
CA GLU A 198 8.59 -18.51 2.07
C GLU A 198 7.40 -17.57 2.34
N LEU A 199 7.41 -16.36 1.75
CA LEU A 199 6.31 -15.39 1.86
C LEU A 199 4.99 -15.94 1.33
N PHE A 200 5.01 -16.54 0.13
CA PHE A 200 3.82 -17.15 -0.46
C PHE A 200 3.23 -18.24 0.42
N THR A 201 4.06 -19.11 0.98
CA THR A 201 3.58 -20.13 1.92
C THR A 201 2.95 -19.47 3.15
N LEU A 202 3.62 -18.49 3.75
CA LEU A 202 3.14 -17.84 4.95
C LEU A 202 1.81 -17.09 4.75
N ASP A 203 1.69 -16.35 3.64
CA ASP A 203 0.47 -15.60 3.28
C ASP A 203 -0.76 -16.50 3.19
N PHE A 204 -0.57 -17.72 2.69
CA PHE A 204 -1.66 -18.66 2.43
C PHE A 204 -1.87 -19.74 3.51
N GLU A 205 -0.99 -19.82 4.51
CA GLU A 205 -1.16 -20.60 5.73
C GLU A 205 -2.00 -19.85 6.77
N LYS A 206 -1.97 -18.52 6.77
CA LYS A 206 -2.79 -17.69 7.66
C LYS A 206 -4.27 -17.87 7.34
N LYS A 207 -5.05 -18.24 8.36
CA LYS A 207 -6.51 -18.37 8.26
C LYS A 207 -7.24 -17.04 8.47
N GLU A 208 -6.64 -16.14 9.25
CA GLU A 208 -7.21 -14.87 9.66
C GLU A 208 -6.15 -13.77 9.59
N TYR A 209 -6.58 -12.54 9.33
CA TYR A 209 -5.69 -11.39 9.33
C TYR A 209 -5.27 -11.02 10.76
N THR A 210 -3.97 -10.92 11.00
CA THR A 210 -3.39 -10.72 12.34
C THR A 210 -2.91 -9.29 12.59
N GLY A 211 -3.42 -8.32 11.82
CA GLY A 211 -3.13 -6.91 11.99
C GLY A 211 -1.68 -6.52 11.71
N THR A 212 -1.07 -7.12 10.68
CA THR A 212 0.36 -7.00 10.39
C THR A 212 0.72 -6.02 9.29
N PHE A 213 -0.25 -5.28 8.74
CA PHE A 213 -0.19 -4.62 7.43
C PHE A 213 -0.11 -5.66 6.30
N VAL A 214 0.97 -6.43 6.29
CA VAL A 214 1.29 -7.39 5.24
C VAL A 214 0.59 -8.74 5.38
N LEU A 215 0.55 -9.46 4.25
CA LEU A 215 0.13 -10.87 4.14
C LEU A 215 -1.32 -11.11 4.60
N ASP A 216 -2.25 -10.34 4.03
CA ASP A 216 -3.69 -10.39 4.26
C ASP A 216 -4.49 -10.90 3.04
N HIS A 217 -3.80 -11.42 2.02
CA HIS A 217 -4.36 -11.70 0.69
C HIS A 217 -5.20 -12.99 0.61
N ASN A 218 -5.34 -13.72 1.73
CA ASN A 218 -6.18 -14.92 1.83
C ASN A 218 -7.63 -14.62 2.25
N THR A 219 -8.06 -13.35 2.18
CA THR A 219 -9.41 -12.91 2.51
C THR A 219 -10.34 -12.99 1.28
N LEU A 220 -11.64 -13.24 1.52
CA LEU A 220 -12.64 -13.45 0.46
C LEU A 220 -12.81 -12.23 -0.47
N ASP A 221 -12.45 -11.05 0.04
CA ASP A 221 -12.65 -9.77 -0.63
C ASP A 221 -11.48 -9.35 -1.53
N TYR A 222 -10.37 -10.09 -1.50
CA TYR A 222 -9.24 -9.87 -2.40
C TYR A 222 -9.51 -10.60 -3.72
N PRO A 223 -9.76 -9.88 -4.83
CA PRO A 223 -10.07 -10.49 -6.11
C PRO A 223 -8.81 -11.00 -6.80
N ILE A 224 -7.86 -11.62 -6.09
CA ILE A 224 -6.61 -12.19 -6.60
C ILE A 224 -6.46 -13.64 -6.13
N THR A 225 -6.01 -14.52 -7.02
CA THR A 225 -5.93 -15.96 -6.72
C THR A 225 -4.52 -16.36 -6.32
N LYS A 226 -4.38 -17.41 -5.49
CA LYS A 226 -3.06 -18.03 -5.17
C LYS A 226 -2.27 -18.34 -6.43
N LYS A 227 -2.95 -18.90 -7.44
CA LYS A 227 -2.37 -19.24 -8.74
C LYS A 227 -1.79 -18.01 -9.43
N GLU A 228 -2.51 -16.90 -9.45
CA GLU A 228 -2.02 -15.68 -10.06
C GLU A 228 -0.80 -15.10 -9.34
N ILE A 229 -0.81 -15.10 -8.01
CA ILE A 229 0.34 -14.64 -7.24
C ILE A 229 1.57 -15.49 -7.56
N GLN A 230 1.40 -16.82 -7.59
CA GLN A 230 2.47 -17.76 -7.88
C GLN A 230 2.99 -17.68 -9.32
N GLU A 231 2.11 -17.55 -10.31
CA GLU A 231 2.45 -17.66 -11.73
C GLU A 231 2.74 -16.30 -12.39
N SER A 232 2.29 -15.18 -11.81
CA SER A 232 2.43 -13.84 -12.40
C SER A 232 3.17 -12.86 -11.50
N ILE A 233 2.73 -12.70 -10.24
CA ILE A 233 3.30 -11.69 -9.33
C ILE A 233 4.74 -12.04 -8.94
N ILE A 234 4.96 -13.24 -8.39
CA ILE A 234 6.28 -13.68 -7.92
C ILE A 234 7.32 -13.64 -9.08
N PRO A 235 7.02 -14.18 -10.28
CA PRO A 235 7.93 -14.04 -11.42
C PRO A 235 8.19 -12.59 -11.83
N ALA A 236 7.21 -11.70 -11.72
CA ALA A 236 7.40 -10.27 -12.02
C ALA A 236 8.37 -9.61 -11.02
N ILE A 237 8.25 -9.91 -9.72
CA ILE A 237 9.18 -9.43 -8.69
C ILE A 237 10.60 -9.93 -8.99
N ILE A 238 10.76 -11.25 -9.19
CA ILE A 238 12.07 -11.86 -9.50
C ILE A 238 12.70 -11.21 -10.74
N LYS A 239 11.91 -11.04 -11.81
CA LYS A 239 12.36 -10.39 -13.03
C LYS A 239 12.81 -8.95 -12.77
N LYS A 240 12.09 -8.19 -11.95
CA LYS A 240 12.44 -6.80 -11.62
C LYS A 240 13.70 -6.69 -10.78
N LEU A 241 13.93 -7.62 -9.86
CA LEU A 241 15.17 -7.71 -9.09
C LEU A 241 16.36 -8.13 -9.98
N GLY A 242 16.15 -9.05 -10.92
CA GLY A 242 17.21 -9.58 -11.80
C GLY A 242 17.59 -8.71 -13.01
N HIS A 243 16.90 -7.60 -13.27
CA HIS A 243 17.28 -6.66 -14.33
C HIS A 243 18.11 -5.49 -13.77
N ASP A 244 19.32 -5.33 -14.26
CA ASP A 244 20.14 -4.14 -14.00
C ASP A 244 19.45 -2.88 -14.51
N THR A 245 19.30 -1.88 -13.65
CA THR A 245 18.92 -0.51 -14.05
C THR A 245 20.14 0.24 -14.60
N HIS A 246 20.78 -0.30 -15.62
CA HIS A 246 21.76 0.41 -16.45
C HIS A 246 21.26 0.56 -17.88
N THR A 247 20.38 1.53 -18.09
CA THR A 247 20.28 2.23 -19.38
C THR A 247 20.05 3.73 -19.16
N SER A 248 21.04 4.38 -18.56
CA SER A 248 21.22 5.82 -18.70
C SER A 248 22.18 6.12 -19.86
N ASN A 249 21.71 6.93 -20.81
CA ASN A 249 22.47 7.70 -21.80
C ASN A 249 23.10 6.98 -23.00
N GLY A 250 22.26 6.67 -23.99
CA GLY A 250 22.68 6.73 -25.40
C GLY A 250 22.53 8.15 -25.93
N ALA A 251 23.58 8.96 -25.79
CA ALA A 251 23.70 10.24 -26.48
C ALA A 251 23.57 9.99 -27.99
N LYS A 252 22.55 10.58 -28.62
CA LYS A 252 22.53 10.72 -30.08
C LYS A 252 23.60 11.75 -30.46
N LYS A 253 24.59 11.28 -31.22
CA LYS A 253 25.44 12.13 -32.06
C LYS A 253 24.59 12.86 -33.09
#